data_AF-A0AAE3HCD3-F1
#
_entry.id   AF-A0AAE3HCD3-F1
#
_cell.length_a   1.000
_cell.length_b   1.000
_cell.length_c   1.000
_cell.angle_alpha   90.00
_cell.angle_beta   90.00
_cell.angle_gamma   90.00
#
_symmetry.space_group_name_H-M   'P 1'
#
loop_
_entity.id
_entity.type
_entity.pdbx_description
1 polymer ?
#
loop_
_entity_poly.entity_id
_entity_poly.type
_entity_poly.pdbx_seq_one_letter_code
_entity_poly.pdbx_strand_id
1 'polypeptide(L)' 'MIRLDQKAEILMKYFRENKSQRAISRELGISRTTVQKYIKEFESKNKALRELKKDEDHNKAEILLLIEEMA' A
#
# COMPACT_ATOMS: atom_id res chain seq x y z
N MET A 1 -9.03 -13.41 -6.17
CA MET A 1 -7.89 -12.48 -6.37
C MET A 1 -8.47 -11.10 -6.60
N ILE A 2 -7.95 -10.07 -5.94
CA ILE A 2 -8.46 -8.70 -6.07
C ILE A 2 -7.78 -8.00 -7.24
N ARG A 3 -8.53 -7.14 -7.93
CA ARG A 3 -8.02 -6.39 -9.07
C ARG A 3 -7.19 -5.19 -8.63
N LEU A 4 -6.37 -4.67 -9.55
CA LEU A 4 -5.46 -3.55 -9.27
C LEU A 4 -6.22 -2.26 -8.88
N ASP A 5 -7.35 -1.99 -9.54
CA ASP A 5 -8.26 -0.87 -9.24
C ASP A 5 -8.79 -0.94 -7.81
N GLN A 6 -9.22 -2.12 -7.38
CA GLN A 6 -9.72 -2.34 -6.01
C GLN A 6 -8.62 -2.17 -4.95
N LYS A 7 -7.38 -2.59 -5.25
CA LYS A 7 -6.24 -2.38 -4.35
C LYS A 7 -5.93 -0.89 -4.20
N ALA A 8 -5.90 -0.15 -5.31
CA ALA A 8 -5.71 1.30 -5.30
C ALA A 8 -6.84 2.01 -4.53
N GLU A 9 -8.09 1.59 -4.74
CA GLU A 9 -9.25 2.16 -4.06
C GLU A 9 -9.23 1.93 -2.54
N ILE A 10 -8.82 0.74 -2.07
CA ILE A 10 -8.60 0.48 -0.64
C ILE A 10 -7.60 1.48 -0.04
N LEU A 11 -6.46 1.69 -0.70
CA LEU A 11 -5.40 2.57 -0.22
C LEU A 11 -5.84 4.04 -0.22
N MET A 12 -6.54 4.48 -1.27
CA MET A 12 -7.11 5.82 -1.36
C MET A 12 -8.10 6.11 -0.23
N LYS A 13 -9.07 5.21 0.00
CA LYS A 13 -10.06 5.37 1.07
C LYS A 13 -9.43 5.36 2.46
N TYR A 14 -8.39 4.57 2.68
CA TYR A 14 -7.72 4.51 3.98
C TYR A 14 -6.83 5.74 4.24
N PHE A 15 -5.90 6.06 3.33
CA PHE A 15 -4.88 7.09 3.57
C PHE A 15 -5.32 8.50 3.22
N ARG A 16 -6.23 8.68 2.24
CA ARG A 16 -6.70 10.03 1.84
C ARG A 16 -8.06 10.37 2.44
N GLU A 17 -8.99 9.42 2.48
CA GLU A 17 -10.33 9.65 3.03
C GLU A 17 -10.45 9.32 4.53
N ASN A 18 -9.39 8.82 5.17
CA ASN A 18 -9.36 8.43 6.59
C ASN A 18 -10.48 7.45 6.99
N LYS A 19 -10.98 6.62 6.06
CA LYS A 19 -12.01 5.62 6.35
C LYS A 19 -11.44 4.45 7.13
N SER A 20 -12.20 3.98 8.12
CA SER A 20 -11.84 2.75 8.84
C SER A 20 -11.88 1.53 7.92
N GLN A 21 -11.04 0.52 8.20
CA GLN A 21 -11.02 -0.75 7.45
C GLN A 21 -12.41 -1.43 7.39
N ARG A 22 -13.24 -1.25 8.43
CA ARG A 22 -14.61 -1.76 8.48
C ARG A 22 -15.54 -1.01 7.53
N ALA A 23 -15.38 0.30 7.39
CA ALA A 23 -16.15 1.09 6.42
C ALA A 23 -15.77 0.69 4.98
N ILE A 24 -14.47 0.61 4.69
CA ILE A 24 -13.94 0.21 3.37
C ILE A 24 -14.44 -1.20 2.99
N SER A 25 -14.37 -2.15 3.93
CA SER A 25 -14.84 -3.52 3.73
C SER A 25 -16.32 -3.59 3.32
N ARG A 26 -17.18 -2.79 3.97
CA ARG A 26 -18.61 -2.73 3.66
C ARG A 26 -18.89 -2.05 2.33
N GLU A 27 -18.22 -0.94 2.05
CA GLU A 27 -18.41 -0.14 0.85
C GLU A 27 -17.97 -0.89 -0.41
N LEU A 28 -16.85 -1.62 -0.35
CA LEU A 28 -16.30 -2.34 -1.50
C LEU A 28 -16.75 -3.81 -1.60
N GLY A 29 -17.46 -4.33 -0.59
CA GLY A 29 -17.82 -5.75 -0.52
C GLY A 29 -16.61 -6.69 -0.37
N ILE A 30 -15.48 -6.16 0.11
CA ILE A 30 -14.22 -6.89 0.29
C ILE A 30 -14.07 -7.30 1.75
N SER A 31 -13.54 -8.49 1.99
CA SER A 31 -13.32 -8.96 3.37
C SER A 31 -12.39 -8.01 4.14
N ARG A 32 -12.69 -7.75 5.42
CA ARG A 32 -11.88 -6.86 6.27
C ARG A 32 -10.43 -7.33 6.39
N THR A 33 -10.19 -8.64 6.44
CA THR A 33 -8.83 -9.21 6.51
C THR A 33 -8.04 -8.91 5.24
N THR A 34 -8.71 -8.91 4.07
CA THR A 34 -8.08 -8.52 2.81
C THR A 34 -7.77 -7.03 2.76
N VAL A 35 -8.68 -6.16 3.22
CA VAL A 35 -8.42 -4.72 3.38
C VAL A 35 -7.21 -4.48 4.28
N GLN A 36 -7.16 -5.15 5.44
CA GLN A 36 -6.06 -5.06 6.39
C GLN A 36 -4.72 -5.52 5.79
N LYS A 37 -4.72 -6.65 5.06
CA LYS A 37 -3.53 -7.18 4.40
C LYS A 37 -2.89 -6.13 3.47
N TYR A 38 -3.69 -5.52 2.60
CA TYR A 38 -3.15 -4.57 1.62
C TYR A 38 -2.68 -3.25 2.23
N ILE A 39 -3.35 -2.78 3.29
CA ILE A 39 -2.86 -1.62 4.05
C ILE A 39 -1.49 -1.92 4.66
N LYS A 40 -1.34 -3.08 5.33
CA LYS A 40 -0.07 -3.47 5.96
C LYS A 40 1.05 -3.68 4.95
N GLU A 41 0.77 -4.29 3.80
CA GLU A 41 1.73 -4.44 2.72
C GLU A 41 2.25 -3.09 2.24
N PHE A 42 1.34 -2.13 2.03
CA PHE A 42 1.72 -0.78 1.62
C PHE A 42 2.52 -0.05 2.71
N GLU A 43 2.09 -0.10 3.97
CA GLU A 43 2.83 0.52 5.09
C GLU A 43 4.25 -0.04 5.21
N SER A 44 4.41 -1.35 5.03
CA SER A 44 5.72 -2.02 5.06
C SER A 44 6.62 -1.55 3.92
N LYS A 45 6.10 -1.50 2.69
CA LYS A 45 6.85 -0.99 1.52
C LYS A 45 7.20 0.49 1.68
N ASN A 46 6.26 1.30 2.18
CA ASN A 46 6.49 2.74 2.41
C ASN A 46 7.54 2.97 3.51
N LYS A 47 7.55 2.15 4.56
CA LYS A 47 8.61 2.17 5.59
C LYS A 47 9.96 1.83 4.99
N ALA A 48 10.07 0.76 4.20
CA ALA A 48 11.31 0.39 3.53
C ALA A 48 11.83 1.53 2.63
N LEU A 49 10.94 2.12 1.83
CA LEU A 49 11.29 3.26 0.98
C LEU A 49 11.80 4.46 1.78
N ARG A 50 11.20 4.77 2.94
CA ARG A 50 11.65 5.86 3.82
C ARG A 50 13.04 5.61 4.40
N GLU A 51 13.37 4.36 4.72
CA GLU A 51 14.70 4.00 5.21
C GLU A 51 15.74 4.11 4.09
N LEU A 52 15.43 3.59 2.89
CA LEU A 52 16.33 3.68 1.74
C LEU A 52 16.59 5.14 1.32
N LYS A 53 15.59 6.02 1.42
CA LYS A 53 15.74 7.45 1.16
C LYS A 53 16.70 8.20 2.09
N LYS A 54 17.12 7.61 3.22
CA LYS A 54 18.11 8.25 4.12
C LYS A 54 19.51 8.30 3.51
N ASP A 55 19.81 7.39 2.58
CA ASP A 55 21.05 7.34 1.81
C ASP A 55 20.70 7.03 0.35
N GLU A 56 20.09 8.00 -0.31
CA GLU A 56 19.50 7.84 -1.64
C GLU A 56 20.54 7.48 -2.72
N ASP A 57 21.76 8.00 -2.61
CA ASP A 57 22.82 7.77 -3.58
C ASP A 57 23.32 6.32 -3.56
N HIS A 58 23.46 5.71 -2.38
CA HIS A 58 23.83 4.29 -2.28
C HIS A 58 22.66 3.35 -2.55
N ASN A 59 21.44 3.73 -2.14
CA ASN A 59 20.27 2.85 -2.22
C ASN A 59 19.48 2.98 -3.53
N LYS A 60 20.01 3.69 -4.53
CA LYS A 60 19.30 3.98 -5.79
C LYS A 60 18.83 2.72 -6.52
N ALA A 61 19.63 1.64 -6.48
CA ALA A 61 19.28 0.36 -7.08
C ALA A 61 18.12 -0.33 -6.33
N GLU A 62 18.15 -0.40 -4.99
CA GLU A 62 17.04 -0.96 -4.21
C GLU A 62 15.75 -0.14 -4.36
N ILE A 63 15.86 1.19 -4.45
CA ILE A 63 14.70 2.06 -4.69
C ILE A 63 14.06 1.75 -6.05
N LEU A 64 14.85 1.55 -7.10
CA LEU A 64 14.36 1.23 -8.44
C LEU A 64 13.63 -0.13 -8.45
N LEU A 65 14.24 -1.15 -7.83
CA LEU A 65 13.67 -2.49 -7.71
C LEU A 65 12.31 -2.45 -6.96
N LEU A 66 12.23 -1.67 -5.88
CA LEU A 66 10.99 -1.53 -5.10
C LEU A 66 9.87 -0.85 -5.90
N ILE A 67 10.21 0.09 -6.79
CA ILE A 67 9.25 0.76 -7.69
C ILE A 67 8.76 -0.24 -8.74
N GLU A 68 9.65 -1.04 -9.32
CA GLU A 68 9.29 -2.09 -10.28
C GLU A 68 8.38 -3.16 -9.65
N GLU A 69 8.60 -3.54 -8.40
CA GLU A 69 7.72 -4.45 -7.65
C GLU A 69 6.35 -3.86 -7.27
N MET A 70 6.13 -2.56 -7.50
CA MET A 70 4.86 -1.89 -7.26
C MET A 70 4.09 -1.57 -8.56
N ALA A 71 4.74 -1.63 -9.71
CA ALA A 71 4.15 -1.45 -11.04
C ALA A 71 3.43 -2.73 -11.51
#